data_AF-A0A4Y9T6P2-F1
#
_entry.id   AF-A0A4Y9T6P2-F1
#
_cell.length_a   1.000
_cell.length_b   1.000
_cell.length_c   1.000
_cell.angle_alpha   90.00
_cell.angle_beta   90.00
_cell.angle_gamma   90.00
#
_symmetry.space_group_name_H-M   'P 1'
#
loop_
_entity.id
_entity.type
_entity.pdbx_description
1 polymer ?
#
loop_
_entity_poly.entity_id
_entity_poly.type
_entity_poly.pdbx_seq_one_letter_code
_entity_poly.pdbx_strand_id
1 'polypeptide(L)'
;FFKSAMPEGYVQERTIFFKDDGNYKTRAEVKFEGDTLVNRIELKGIDFKEDGNILGHKLEYNYNSHNVYIMADKQKNGIKVNFKIRHNIEDGSVQLADHYQQNTPIGDGPVLLPDNHYLSTQSALSKDPNEKRDHMVLLEFVTAAGITLGMDELYK
;
A
#
# COMPACT_ATOMS: atom_id res chain seq x y z
N PHE A 1 13.51 -4.05 -5.00
CA PHE A 1 12.77 -3.09 -5.83
C PHE A 1 12.71 -1.69 -5.21
N PHE A 2 11.88 -1.42 -4.20
CA PHE A 2 11.60 -0.04 -3.73
C PHE A 2 12.85 0.80 -3.44
N LYS A 3 13.79 0.27 -2.66
CA LYS A 3 15.04 0.97 -2.34
C LYS A 3 16.02 1.06 -3.51
N SER A 4 16.02 0.09 -4.42
CA SER A 4 16.95 0.08 -5.57
C SER A 4 16.49 0.96 -6.74
N ALA A 5 15.26 1.46 -6.72
CA ALA A 5 14.80 2.48 -7.66
C ALA A 5 15.16 3.92 -7.21
N MET A 6 15.72 4.10 -6.01
CA MET A 6 16.11 5.40 -5.48
C MET A 6 17.53 5.78 -5.93
N PRO A 7 17.86 7.08 -6.04
CA PRO A 7 17.07 8.26 -5.64
C PRO A 7 16.00 8.74 -6.63
N GLU A 8 16.08 8.35 -7.90
CA GLU A 8 15.18 8.77 -8.98
C GLU A 8 13.72 8.41 -8.69
N GLY A 9 13.52 7.27 -8.03
CA GLY A 9 12.26 6.84 -7.49
C GLY A 9 11.48 5.90 -8.38
N TYR A 10 10.21 5.70 -8.03
CA TYR A 10 9.28 4.86 -8.77
C TYR A 10 7.90 5.49 -8.83
N VAL A 11 7.18 5.17 -9.91
CA VAL A 11 5.73 5.38 -10.01
C VAL A 11 5.04 4.21 -9.31
N GLN A 12 3.99 4.50 -8.56
CA GLN A 12 3.09 3.52 -7.94
C GLN A 12 1.66 3.82 -8.37
N GLU A 13 1.04 2.89 -9.07
CA GLU A 13 -0.34 3.01 -9.53
C GLU A 13 -1.20 1.94 -8.89
N ARG A 14 -2.40 2.32 -8.44
CA ARG A 14 -3.39 1.37 -7.93
C ARG A 14 -4.78 1.58 -8.51
N THR A 15 -5.50 0.48 -8.65
CA THR A 15 -6.97 0.50 -8.63
C THR A 15 -7.43 -0.25 -7.38
N ILE A 16 -8.30 0.38 -6.60
CA ILE A 16 -8.84 -0.13 -5.34
C ILE A 16 -10.35 -0.24 -5.48
N PHE A 17 -10.87 -1.46 -5.48
CA PHE A 17 -12.31 -1.70 -5.61
C PHE A 17 -12.92 -1.96 -4.24
N PHE A 18 -13.84 -1.09 -3.83
CA PHE A 18 -14.63 -1.33 -2.64
C PHE A 18 -15.78 -2.24 -3.02
N LYS A 19 -15.85 -3.43 -2.42
CA LYS A 19 -16.90 -4.40 -2.74
C LYS A 19 -18.28 -3.76 -2.50
N ASP A 20 -19.14 -3.88 -3.50
CA ASP A 20 -20.51 -3.35 -3.52
C ASP A 20 -20.59 -1.80 -3.39
N ASP A 21 -19.51 -1.09 -3.71
CA ASP A 21 -19.40 0.38 -3.70
C ASP A 21 -18.47 0.86 -4.84
N GLY A 22 -17.99 2.11 -4.76
CA GLY A 22 -17.12 2.73 -5.76
C GLY A 22 -15.68 2.21 -5.82
N ASN A 23 -14.85 2.91 -6.57
CA ASN A 23 -13.43 2.58 -6.71
C ASN A 23 -12.52 3.81 -6.67
N TYR A 24 -11.30 3.61 -6.18
CA TYR A 24 -10.21 4.58 -6.34
C TYR A 24 -9.27 4.16 -7.45
N LYS A 25 -8.83 5.14 -8.23
CA LYS A 25 -7.62 5.06 -9.07
C LYS A 25 -6.60 6.04 -8.54
N THR A 26 -5.38 5.57 -8.33
CA THR A 26 -4.29 6.39 -7.81
C THR A 26 -3.07 6.28 -8.70
N ARG A 27 -2.36 7.41 -8.85
CA ARG A 27 -1.02 7.47 -9.41
C ARG A 27 -0.15 8.26 -8.45
N ALA A 28 0.97 7.69 -8.04
CA ALA A 28 1.90 8.30 -7.12
C ALA A 28 3.33 8.25 -7.65
N GLU A 29 4.11 9.29 -7.36
CA GLU A 29 5.56 9.32 -7.55
C GLU A 29 6.25 9.35 -6.19
N VAL A 30 7.15 8.39 -5.97
CA VAL A 30 7.90 8.23 -4.73
C VAL A 30 9.38 8.36 -5.05
N LYS A 31 10.01 9.46 -4.61
CA LYS A 31 11.39 9.83 -4.97
C LYS A 31 12.05 10.69 -3.90
N PHE A 32 13.36 10.87 -3.99
CA PHE A 32 14.05 11.86 -3.17
C PHE A 32 13.95 13.27 -3.79
N GLU A 33 13.65 14.26 -2.96
CA GLU A 33 13.81 15.69 -3.25
C GLU A 33 14.80 16.26 -2.22
N GLY A 34 16.08 16.29 -2.59
CA GLY A 34 17.18 16.50 -1.62
C GLY A 34 17.25 15.34 -0.62
N ASP A 35 17.31 15.65 0.67
CA ASP A 35 17.37 14.65 1.75
C ASP A 35 15.98 14.08 2.14
N THR A 36 14.91 14.57 1.50
CA THR A 36 13.54 14.20 1.85
C THR A 36 12.99 13.16 0.87
N LEU A 37 12.50 12.04 1.40
CA LEU A 37 11.66 11.11 0.62
C LEU A 37 10.27 11.73 0.47
N VAL A 38 9.87 12.03 -0.76
CA VAL A 38 8.58 12.63 -1.10
C VAL A 38 7.68 11.60 -1.78
N ASN A 39 6.40 11.58 -1.39
CA ASN A 39 5.35 10.79 -2.01
C ASN A 39 4.22 11.74 -2.48
N ARG A 40 4.15 12.02 -3.77
CA ARG A 40 3.10 12.87 -4.39
C ARG A 40 2.05 11.98 -5.03
N ILE A 41 0.79 12.12 -4.64
CA ILE A 41 -0.30 11.23 -5.03
C ILE A 41 -1.43 12.02 -5.68
N GLU A 42 -1.91 11.54 -6.82
CA GLU A 42 -3.21 11.88 -7.39
C GLU A 42 -4.18 10.73 -7.14
N LEU A 43 -5.39 11.05 -6.67
CA LEU A 43 -6.46 10.08 -6.41
C LEU A 43 -7.75 10.54 -7.09
N LYS A 44 -8.38 9.64 -7.83
CA LYS A 44 -9.72 9.83 -8.39
C LYS A 44 -10.65 8.73 -7.87
N GLY A 45 -11.72 9.13 -7.20
CA GLY A 45 -12.82 8.25 -6.80
C GLY A 45 -14.03 8.44 -7.71
N ILE A 46 -14.65 7.34 -8.11
CA ILE A 46 -15.90 7.33 -8.89
C ILE A 46 -16.82 6.21 -8.41
N ASP A 47 -18.10 6.34 -8.76
CA ASP A 47 -19.16 5.32 -8.56
C ASP A 47 -19.45 4.96 -7.10
N PHE A 48 -19.10 5.85 -6.15
CA PHE A 48 -19.43 5.67 -4.74
C PHE A 48 -20.90 5.96 -4.47
N LYS A 49 -21.49 5.19 -3.56
CA LYS A 49 -22.82 5.48 -3.01
C LYS A 49 -22.70 6.61 -1.98
N GLU A 50 -23.48 7.67 -2.13
CA GLU A 50 -23.50 8.82 -1.21
C GLU A 50 -23.81 8.42 0.24
N ASP A 51 -24.67 7.41 0.42
CA ASP A 51 -25.03 6.84 1.72
C ASP A 51 -24.30 5.51 2.03
N GLY A 52 -23.29 5.15 1.23
CA GLY A 52 -22.48 3.95 1.36
C GLY A 52 -21.57 3.97 2.59
N ASN A 53 -20.76 2.92 2.75
CA ASN A 53 -19.86 2.81 3.92
C ASN A 53 -18.74 3.85 3.88
N ILE A 54 -18.30 4.25 2.67
CA ILE A 54 -17.21 5.19 2.46
C ILE A 54 -17.70 6.63 2.65
N LEU A 55 -18.62 7.12 1.80
CA LEU A 55 -19.13 8.50 1.88
C LEU A 55 -20.04 8.73 3.08
N GLY A 56 -20.69 7.68 3.60
CA GLY A 56 -21.45 7.72 4.85
C GLY A 56 -20.62 7.57 6.11
N HIS A 57 -19.28 7.48 6.01
CA HIS A 57 -18.35 7.42 7.15
C HIS A 57 -18.65 6.31 8.18
N LYS A 58 -18.94 5.08 7.72
CA LYS A 58 -19.38 3.97 8.58
C LYS A 58 -18.27 2.98 8.95
N LEU A 59 -17.02 3.33 8.67
CA LEU A 59 -15.86 2.49 8.95
C LEU A 59 -15.29 2.83 10.32
N GLU A 60 -14.94 1.80 11.09
CA GLU A 60 -14.24 2.00 12.36
C GLU A 60 -12.88 2.68 12.13
N TYR A 61 -12.44 3.49 13.10
CA TYR A 61 -11.13 4.15 13.06
C TYR A 61 -10.01 3.21 13.53
N ASN A 62 -9.77 2.14 12.77
CA ASN A 62 -8.69 1.18 13.01
C ASN A 62 -8.16 0.60 11.68
N TYR A 63 -7.15 -0.27 11.77
CA TYR A 63 -6.58 -0.94 10.60
C TYR A 63 -6.07 -2.33 10.94
N ASN A 64 -6.58 -3.34 10.25
CA ASN A 64 -6.18 -4.74 10.47
C ASN A 64 -4.80 -5.02 9.88
N SER A 65 -4.00 -5.85 10.55
CA SER A 65 -2.76 -6.37 9.96
C SER A 65 -3.06 -7.22 8.72
N HIS A 66 -2.21 -7.12 7.69
CA HIS A 66 -2.37 -7.87 6.45
C HIS A 66 -1.04 -8.20 5.78
N ASN A 67 -1.08 -9.16 4.86
CA ASN A 67 0.04 -9.50 4.00
C ASN A 67 -0.17 -8.92 2.59
N VAL A 68 0.90 -8.37 2.02
CA VAL A 68 0.93 -7.75 0.70
C VAL A 68 1.84 -8.58 -0.20
N TYR A 69 1.28 -9.28 -1.19
CA TYR A 69 2.02 -10.21 -2.04
C TYR A 69 2.67 -9.47 -3.21
N ILE A 70 3.98 -9.69 -3.39
CA ILE A 70 4.81 -9.00 -4.37
C ILE A 70 5.37 -10.00 -5.38
N MET A 71 5.27 -9.66 -6.66
CA MET A 71 5.83 -10.42 -7.78
C MET A 71 6.56 -9.47 -8.72
N ALA A 72 7.61 -9.94 -9.38
CA ALA A 72 8.27 -9.17 -10.43
C ALA A 72 7.36 -9.00 -11.67
N ASP A 73 7.43 -7.81 -12.28
CA ASP A 73 6.90 -7.53 -13.61
C ASP A 73 8.08 -7.24 -14.55
N LYS A 74 8.70 -8.31 -15.05
CA LYS A 74 9.91 -8.22 -15.88
C LYS A 74 9.68 -7.42 -17.17
N GLN A 75 8.47 -7.45 -17.73
CA GLN A 75 8.14 -6.72 -18.96
C GLN A 75 8.16 -5.20 -18.75
N LYS A 76 7.84 -4.74 -17.53
CA LYS A 76 7.85 -3.32 -17.16
C LYS A 76 9.03 -2.92 -16.29
N ASN A 77 10.05 -3.79 -16.15
CA ASN A 77 11.17 -3.59 -15.24
C ASN A 77 10.73 -3.22 -13.80
N GLY A 78 9.63 -3.83 -13.34
CA GLY A 78 8.88 -3.37 -12.17
C GLY A 78 8.38 -4.50 -11.27
N ILE A 79 7.35 -4.20 -10.48
CA ILE A 79 6.63 -5.19 -9.67
C ILE A 79 5.11 -5.07 -9.85
N LYS A 80 4.41 -6.19 -9.68
CA LYS A 80 2.97 -6.26 -9.47
C LYS A 80 2.68 -6.70 -8.05
N VAL A 81 1.65 -6.12 -7.47
CA VAL A 81 1.27 -6.31 -6.08
C VAL A 81 -0.24 -6.48 -6.00
N ASN A 82 -0.71 -7.47 -5.26
CA ASN A 82 -2.13 -7.69 -5.02
C ASN A 82 -2.39 -8.03 -3.56
N PHE A 83 -3.45 -7.47 -2.99
CA PHE A 83 -3.90 -7.76 -1.64
C PHE A 83 -5.35 -7.31 -1.44
N LYS A 84 -5.97 -7.77 -0.36
CA LYS A 84 -7.33 -7.38 0.02
C LYS A 84 -7.30 -6.79 1.41
N ILE A 85 -7.85 -5.59 1.55
CA ILE A 85 -8.06 -4.97 2.85
C ILE A 85 -9.47 -5.28 3.33
N ARG A 86 -9.59 -5.51 4.63
CA ARG A 86 -10.85 -5.71 5.36
C ARG A 86 -10.98 -4.55 6.34
N HIS A 87 -11.74 -3.53 5.97
CA HIS A 87 -12.09 -2.45 6.89
C HIS A 87 -13.26 -2.91 7.76
N ASN A 88 -13.14 -2.74 9.07
CA ASN A 88 -14.25 -3.02 9.97
C ASN A 88 -15.31 -1.92 9.81
N ILE A 89 -16.58 -2.32 9.77
CA ILE A 89 -17.73 -1.42 9.73
C ILE A 89 -18.28 -1.32 11.16
N GLU A 90 -18.81 -0.16 11.54
CA GLU A 90 -19.36 0.10 12.89
C GLU A 90 -20.49 -0.86 13.31
N ASP A 91 -21.15 -1.52 12.36
CA ASP A 91 -22.17 -2.55 12.61
C ASP A 91 -21.58 -3.95 12.90
N GLY A 92 -20.25 -4.07 12.92
CA GLY A 92 -19.52 -5.32 13.13
C GLY A 92 -19.26 -6.13 11.85
N SER A 93 -19.75 -5.69 10.69
CA SER A 93 -19.44 -6.30 9.40
C SER A 93 -18.13 -5.78 8.80
N VAL A 94 -17.83 -6.14 7.54
CA VAL A 94 -16.55 -5.83 6.89
C VAL A 94 -16.75 -5.25 5.49
N GLN A 95 -16.12 -4.10 5.23
CA GLN A 95 -15.96 -3.53 3.90
C GLN A 95 -14.67 -4.08 3.28
N LEU A 96 -14.80 -4.84 2.20
CA LEU A 96 -13.65 -5.30 1.42
C LEU A 96 -13.16 -4.21 0.47
N ALA A 97 -11.84 -4.04 0.38
CA ALA A 97 -11.16 -3.20 -0.59
C ALA A 97 -10.06 -3.99 -1.32
N ASP A 98 -10.34 -4.36 -2.58
CA ASP A 98 -9.45 -5.17 -3.42
C ASP A 98 -8.43 -4.29 -4.12
N HIS A 99 -7.15 -4.50 -3.80
CA HIS A 99 -6.04 -3.68 -4.30
C HIS A 99 -5.29 -4.39 -5.42
N TYR A 100 -5.21 -3.72 -6.57
CA TYR A 100 -4.35 -4.07 -7.68
C TYR A 100 -3.32 -2.97 -7.86
N GLN A 101 -2.05 -3.31 -7.77
CA GLN A 101 -0.95 -2.36 -7.76
C GLN A 101 0.14 -2.74 -8.77
N GLN A 102 0.71 -1.73 -9.42
CA GLN A 102 1.94 -1.83 -10.19
C GLN A 102 2.92 -0.74 -9.76
N ASN A 103 4.21 -1.07 -9.77
CA ASN A 103 5.26 -0.09 -9.61
C ASN A 103 6.29 -0.20 -10.72
N THR A 104 6.77 0.94 -11.19
CA THR A 104 7.69 1.07 -12.33
C THR A 104 8.76 2.10 -11.96
N PRO A 105 10.05 1.83 -12.18
CA PRO A 105 11.09 2.82 -11.88
C PRO A 105 10.90 4.08 -12.72
N ILE A 106 11.29 5.24 -12.16
CA ILE A 106 11.31 6.52 -12.88
C ILE A 106 12.59 6.63 -13.72
N GLY A 107 13.73 6.22 -13.16
CA GLY A 107 15.02 6.22 -13.87
C GLY A 107 15.24 4.99 -14.75
N ASP A 108 16.18 5.11 -15.70
CA ASP A 108 16.58 4.03 -16.60
C ASP A 108 17.64 3.08 -16.00
N GLY A 109 18.08 3.35 -14.76
CA GLY A 109 19.07 2.56 -14.06
C GLY A 109 18.60 1.13 -13.74
N PRO A 110 19.55 0.20 -13.47
CA PRO A 110 19.20 -1.15 -13.08
C PRO A 110 18.46 -1.17 -11.74
N VAL A 111 17.42 -2.02 -11.64
CA VAL A 111 16.67 -2.24 -10.39
C VAL A 111 16.68 -3.70 -9.98
N LEU A 112 16.47 -3.95 -8.69
CA LEU A 112 16.37 -5.31 -8.15
C LEU A 112 14.94 -5.82 -8.29
N LEU A 113 14.73 -6.71 -9.27
CA LEU A 113 13.48 -7.44 -9.45
C LEU A 113 13.44 -8.62 -8.47
N PRO A 114 12.41 -8.72 -7.61
CA PRO A 114 12.38 -9.72 -6.55
C PRO A 114 11.79 -11.05 -7.04
N ASP A 115 12.18 -12.15 -6.40
CA ASP A 115 11.36 -13.35 -6.38
C ASP A 115 10.05 -13.11 -5.61
N ASN A 116 9.10 -14.03 -5.75
CA ASN A 116 7.82 -13.94 -5.06
C ASN A 116 8.01 -13.94 -3.54
N HIS A 117 7.48 -12.92 -2.88
CA HIS A 117 7.53 -12.77 -1.43
C HIS A 117 6.33 -11.95 -0.96
N TYR A 118 6.24 -11.68 0.35
CA TYR A 118 5.21 -10.79 0.87
C TYR A 118 5.79 -9.79 1.87
N LEU A 119 5.06 -8.69 2.07
CA LEU A 119 5.26 -7.79 3.19
C LEU A 119 4.17 -8.06 4.23
N SER A 120 4.57 -8.32 5.47
CA SER A 120 3.66 -8.35 6.61
C SER A 120 3.58 -6.95 7.21
N THR A 121 2.37 -6.45 7.37
CA THR A 121 2.11 -5.07 7.80
C THR A 121 1.32 -5.05 9.10
N GLN A 122 1.66 -4.13 9.99
CA GLN A 122 0.89 -3.79 11.19
C GLN A 122 0.79 -2.28 11.30
N SER A 123 -0.41 -1.76 11.53
CA SER A 123 -0.66 -0.33 11.58
C SER A 123 -1.48 0.02 12.82
N ALA A 124 -1.15 1.12 13.48
CA ALA A 124 -1.88 1.67 14.61
C ALA A 124 -2.31 3.11 14.28
N LEU A 125 -3.61 3.38 14.39
CA LEU A 125 -4.19 4.70 14.15
C LEU A 125 -4.48 5.39 15.47
N SER A 126 -4.17 6.68 15.55
CA SER A 126 -4.41 7.50 16.73
C SER A 126 -4.66 8.96 16.37
N LYS A 127 -4.96 9.78 17.38
CA LYS A 127 -5.20 11.22 17.25
C LYS A 127 -4.25 11.98 18.19
N ASP A 128 -3.76 13.13 17.73
CA ASP A 128 -3.13 14.12 18.58
C ASP A 128 -4.23 14.93 19.30
N PRO A 129 -4.28 14.94 20.65
CA PRO A 129 -5.29 15.68 21.40
C PRO A 129 -5.22 17.21 21.19
N ASN A 130 -4.08 17.73 20.75
CA ASN A 130 -3.87 19.17 20.53
C ASN A 130 -4.18 19.62 19.11
N GLU A 131 -4.15 18.71 18.13
CA GLU A 131 -4.48 19.02 16.74
C GLU A 131 -6.01 19.17 16.57
N LYS A 132 -6.43 20.27 15.95
CA LYS A 132 -7.85 20.63 15.79
C LYS A 132 -8.39 20.37 14.39
N ARG A 133 -7.51 20.24 13.40
CA ARG A 133 -7.90 19.83 12.04
C ARG A 133 -8.28 18.35 12.04
N ASP A 134 -9.08 17.94 11.06
CA ASP A 134 -9.23 16.52 10.79
C ASP A 134 -7.86 15.96 10.35
N HIS A 135 -7.44 14.89 11.03
CA HIS A 135 -6.10 14.37 10.90
C HIS A 135 -6.05 12.89 11.30
N MET A 136 -4.95 12.23 10.95
CA MET A 136 -4.66 10.86 11.36
C MET A 136 -3.19 10.77 11.74
N VAL A 137 -2.91 10.23 12.93
CA VAL A 137 -1.55 9.83 13.32
C VAL A 137 -1.43 8.33 13.04
N LEU A 138 -0.45 7.97 12.20
CA LEU A 138 -0.19 6.59 11.78
C LEU A 138 1.17 6.15 12.28
N LEU A 139 1.20 5.01 12.97
CA LEU A 139 2.41 4.22 13.20
C LEU A 139 2.29 2.92 12.41
N GLU A 140 3.30 2.60 11.59
CA GLU A 140 3.27 1.41 10.74
C GLU A 140 4.60 0.66 10.76
N PHE A 141 4.52 -0.67 10.88
CA PHE A 141 5.64 -1.60 10.72
C PHE A 141 5.41 -2.47 9.49
N VAL A 142 6.45 -2.63 8.68
CA VAL A 142 6.41 -3.43 7.45
C VAL A 142 7.65 -4.31 7.36
N THR A 143 7.45 -5.62 7.34
CA THR A 143 8.53 -6.62 7.32
C THR A 143 8.38 -7.52 6.10
N ALA A 144 9.45 -7.63 5.29
CA ALA A 144 9.49 -8.58 4.18
C ALA A 144 9.71 -10.00 4.69
N ALA A 145 8.98 -10.97 4.15
CA ALA A 145 9.06 -12.38 4.52
C ALA A 145 8.64 -13.27 3.34
N GLY A 146 8.70 -14.60 3.53
CA GLY A 146 8.29 -15.59 2.53
C GLY A 146 9.40 -16.15 1.67
N ILE A 147 10.66 -15.77 1.90
CA ILE A 147 11.86 -16.39 1.33
C ILE A 147 12.63 -17.02 2.49
N THR A 148 12.87 -18.33 2.42
CA THR A 148 13.70 -19.05 3.40
C THR A 148 15.16 -19.05 2.96
N LEU A 149 16.09 -18.76 3.87
CA LEU A 149 17.50 -19.05 3.65
C LEU A 149 17.70 -20.58 3.63
N GLY A 150 18.65 -21.06 2.82
CA GLY A 150 18.96 -22.48 2.75
C GLY A 150 19.35 -23.02 4.14
N MET A 151 18.82 -24.19 4.50
CA MET A 151 19.01 -24.82 5.83
C MET A 151 20.48 -25.00 6.22
N ASP A 152 21.38 -25.16 5.24
CA ASP A 152 22.82 -25.31 5.46
C ASP A 152 23.53 -24.02 5.91
N GLU A 153 22.91 -22.84 5.71
CA GLU A 153 23.45 -21.54 6.13
C GLU A 153 22.93 -21.08 7.51
N LEU A 154 21.82 -21.64 8.01
CA LEU A 154 21.09 -21.08 9.16
C LEU A 154 21.42 -21.72 10.52
N TYR A 155 21.96 -22.94 10.55
CA TYR A 155 22.21 -23.71 11.78
C TYR A 155 23.66 -24.20 11.92
N LYS A 156 24.62 -23.45 11.34
CA LYS A 156 26.05 -23.60 11.62
C LYS A 156 26.49 -22.73 12.78
#